data_AF-A0A3M2CIZ3-F1
#
_entry.id   AF-A0A3M2CIZ3-F1
#
_cell.length_a   1.000
_cell.length_b   1.000
_cell.length_c   1.000
_cell.angle_alpha   90.00
_cell.angle_beta   90.00
_cell.angle_gamma   90.00
#
_symmetry.space_group_name_H-M   'P 1'
#
loop_
_entity.id
_entity.type
_entity.pdbx_description
1 polymer ?
#
loop_
_entity_poly.entity_id
_entity_poly.type
_entity_poly.pdbx_seq_one_letter_code
_entity_poly.pdbx_strand_id
1 'polypeptide(L)'
;MIPFFVGYALLVWFYTARHRRTLMAFGICTLGVGGLLLISYLHWLLGYYHPELMIQGLQILMYPYTMVVAAVGFFVAITPRRHDPGMCPSCGYDMHGLAYPVDRCPECGHGCEPIRRVYRPSGAERADLRSSDVAVLSAPSAEAGPAEEDHARNHPQKHPA
;
A
#
# COMPACT_ATOMS: atom_id res chain seq x y z
N MET A 1 17.59 -24.00 1.28
CA MET A 1 17.61 -22.86 0.32
C MET A 1 16.42 -21.94 0.50
N ILE A 2 15.17 -22.43 0.43
CA ILE A 2 13.94 -21.63 0.62
C ILE A 2 13.95 -20.66 1.82
N PRO A 3 14.33 -21.07 3.06
CA PRO A 3 14.27 -20.15 4.21
C PRO A 3 15.18 -18.92 4.07
N PHE A 4 16.28 -19.01 3.32
CA PHE A 4 17.19 -17.90 3.10
C PHE A 4 16.56 -16.81 2.22
N PHE A 5 15.90 -17.21 1.12
CA PHE A 5 15.18 -16.26 0.26
C PHE A 5 14.03 -15.60 1.00
N VAL A 6 13.24 -16.36 1.75
CA VAL A 6 12.13 -15.78 2.53
C VAL A 6 12.65 -14.82 3.60
N GLY A 7 13.67 -15.23 4.36
CA GLY A 7 14.30 -14.38 5.38
C GLY A 7 14.88 -13.09 4.80
N TYR A 8 15.54 -13.17 3.63
CA TYR A 8 16.07 -12.01 2.93
C TYR A 8 14.97 -11.03 2.51
N ALA A 9 13.91 -11.50 1.86
CA ALA A 9 12.78 -10.65 1.47
C ALA A 9 12.14 -9.96 2.69
N LEU A 10 11.91 -10.71 3.77
CA LEU A 10 11.35 -10.17 5.00
C LEU A 10 12.25 -9.09 5.62
N LEU A 11 13.57 -9.27 5.61
CA LEU A 11 14.52 -8.24 6.08
C LEU A 11 14.42 -6.98 5.21
N VAL A 12 14.49 -7.10 3.89
CA VAL A 12 14.38 -5.95 2.97
C VAL A 12 13.06 -5.23 3.18
N TRP A 13 11.95 -5.95 3.26
CA TRP A 13 10.63 -5.37 3.48
C TRP A 13 10.48 -4.75 4.87
N PHE A 14 11.01 -5.37 5.92
CA PHE A 14 10.99 -4.83 7.27
C PHE A 14 11.74 -3.49 7.37
N TYR A 15 12.95 -3.43 6.81
CA TYR A 15 13.73 -2.19 6.81
C TYR A 15 13.11 -1.11 5.92
N THR A 16 12.55 -1.48 4.77
CA THR A 16 11.78 -0.56 3.91
C THR A 16 10.53 -0.05 4.62
N ALA A 17 9.82 -0.94 5.31
CA ALA A 17 8.65 -0.63 6.13
C ALA A 17 8.98 0.29 7.31
N ARG A 18 10.18 0.17 7.88
CA ARG A 18 10.66 1.05 8.93
C ARG A 18 10.95 2.46 8.41
N HIS A 19 11.51 2.60 7.21
CA HIS A 19 11.93 3.89 6.63
C HIS A 19 10.95 4.45 5.58
N ARG A 20 9.69 3.99 5.53
CA ARG A 20 8.68 4.40 4.53
C ARG A 20 8.64 5.92 4.29
N ARG A 21 8.41 6.32 3.04
CA ARG A 21 8.37 7.72 2.56
C ARG A 21 9.65 8.55 2.73
N THR A 22 10.77 7.93 3.09
CA THR A 22 12.08 8.60 3.05
C THR A 22 12.87 8.11 1.84
N LEU A 23 13.81 8.92 1.34
CA LEU A 23 14.75 8.48 0.31
C LEU A 23 15.54 7.22 0.74
N MET A 24 15.71 7.02 2.05
CA MET A 24 16.34 5.81 2.60
C MET A 24 15.54 4.54 2.29
N ALA A 25 14.20 4.56 2.30
CA ALA A 25 13.41 3.38 1.91
C ALA A 25 13.65 2.98 0.46
N PHE A 26 13.73 3.94 -0.45
CA PHE A 26 14.08 3.67 -1.85
C PHE A 26 15.51 3.16 -1.98
N GLY A 27 16.46 3.71 -1.21
CA GLY A 27 17.83 3.21 -1.13
C GLY A 27 17.92 1.77 -0.63
N ILE A 28 17.18 1.41 0.41
CA ILE A 28 17.15 0.04 0.96
C ILE A 28 16.53 -0.92 -0.05
N CYS A 29 15.42 -0.55 -0.69
CA CYS A 29 14.76 -1.38 -1.69
C CYS A 29 15.64 -1.59 -2.93
N THR A 30 16.27 -0.52 -3.44
CA THR A 30 17.21 -0.61 -4.58
C THR A 30 18.45 -1.42 -4.25
N LEU A 31 19.01 -1.27 -3.04
CA LEU A 31 20.11 -2.11 -2.56
C LEU A 31 19.70 -3.59 -2.48
N GLY A 32 18.48 -3.88 -2.00
CA GLY A 32 17.94 -5.23 -1.93
C GLY A 32 17.79 -5.87 -3.31
N VAL A 33 17.17 -5.16 -4.26
CA VAL A 33 17.04 -5.62 -5.65
C VAL A 33 18.42 -5.78 -6.30
N GLY A 34 19.32 -4.81 -6.09
CA GLY A 34 20.70 -4.86 -6.57
C GLY A 34 21.46 -6.08 -6.07
N GLY A 35 21.28 -6.46 -4.80
CA GLY A 35 21.87 -7.68 -4.24
C GLY A 35 21.40 -8.96 -4.94
N LEU A 36 20.11 -9.08 -5.22
CA LEU A 36 19.56 -10.23 -5.96
C LEU A 36 20.04 -10.26 -7.41
N LEU A 37 20.09 -9.12 -8.09
CA LEU A 37 20.64 -9.01 -9.45
C LEU A 37 22.12 -9.34 -9.50
N LEU A 38 22.90 -8.92 -8.49
CA LEU A 38 24.32 -9.26 -8.37
C LEU A 38 24.50 -10.78 -8.22
N ILE A 39 23.70 -11.43 -7.37
CA ILE A 39 23.73 -12.90 -7.23
C ILE A 39 23.37 -13.58 -8.55
N SER A 40 22.33 -13.10 -9.25
CA SER A 40 21.93 -13.62 -10.57
C SER A 40 23.05 -13.47 -11.60
N TYR A 41 23.73 -12.31 -11.61
CA TYR A 41 24.88 -12.03 -12.47
C TYR A 41 26.08 -12.94 -12.16
N LEU A 42 26.42 -13.10 -10.88
CA LEU A 42 27.50 -14.01 -10.46
C LEU A 42 27.19 -15.45 -10.84
N HIS A 43 25.92 -15.88 -10.75
CA HIS A 43 25.51 -17.21 -11.18
C HIS A 43 25.62 -17.39 -12.70
N TRP A 44 25.26 -16.37 -13.48
CA TRP A 44 25.47 -16.38 -14.93
C TRP A 44 26.95 -16.47 -15.29
N LEU A 45 27.79 -15.67 -14.61
CA LEU A 45 29.23 -15.67 -14.79
C LEU A 45 29.85 -17.04 -14.41
N LEU A 46 29.37 -17.67 -13.33
CA LEU A 46 29.82 -18.99 -12.92
C LEU A 46 29.44 -20.05 -13.97
N GLY A 47 28.22 -19.98 -14.53
CA GLY A 47 27.80 -20.87 -15.62
C GLY A 47 28.59 -20.67 -16.92
N TYR A 48 29.12 -19.47 -17.15
CA TYR A 48 30.00 -19.20 -18.29
C TYR A 48 31.37 -19.91 -18.14
N TYR A 49 31.96 -19.92 -16.95
CA TYR A 49 33.25 -20.57 -16.69
C TYR A 49 33.15 -22.07 -16.40
N HIS A 50 32.06 -22.50 -15.75
CA HIS A 50 31.84 -23.86 -15.26
C HIS A 50 30.42 -24.32 -15.60
N PRO A 51 30.17 -24.79 -16.83
CA PRO A 51 28.84 -25.18 -17.28
C PRO A 51 28.27 -26.35 -16.47
N GLU A 52 29.12 -27.24 -15.92
CA GLU A 52 28.70 -28.34 -15.05
C GLU A 52 28.06 -27.88 -13.73
N LEU A 53 28.35 -26.67 -13.25
CA LEU A 53 27.78 -26.11 -12.02
C LEU A 53 26.51 -25.29 -12.27
N MET A 54 26.08 -25.13 -13.53
CA MET A 54 24.97 -24.26 -13.87
C MET A 54 23.61 -24.94 -13.59
N ILE A 55 22.94 -24.51 -12.52
CA ILE A 55 21.57 -24.94 -12.23
C ILE A 55 20.59 -24.02 -12.98
N GLN A 56 20.18 -24.43 -14.18
CA GLN A 56 19.30 -23.64 -15.05
C GLN A 56 17.96 -23.27 -14.37
N GLY A 57 17.44 -24.15 -13.51
CA GLY A 57 16.22 -23.90 -12.73
C GLY A 57 16.33 -22.74 -11.74
N LEU A 58 17.53 -22.44 -11.22
CA LEU A 58 17.71 -21.38 -10.24
C LEU A 58 17.53 -19.99 -10.87
N GLN A 59 18.02 -19.78 -12.10
CA GLN A 59 17.85 -18.51 -12.81
C GLN A 59 16.38 -18.23 -13.15
N ILE A 60 15.66 -19.24 -13.62
CA ILE A 60 14.23 -19.12 -13.95
C ILE A 60 13.43 -18.71 -12.71
N LEU A 61 13.83 -19.17 -11.52
CA LEU A 61 13.18 -18.81 -10.25
C LEU A 61 13.60 -17.43 -9.73
N MET A 62 14.86 -17.01 -9.95
CA MET A 62 15.41 -15.75 -9.43
C MET A 62 14.76 -14.50 -10.03
N TYR A 63 14.45 -14.48 -11.32
CA TYR A 63 13.82 -13.32 -11.97
C TYR A 63 12.43 -12.98 -11.41
N PRO A 64 11.44 -13.90 -11.38
CA PRO A 64 10.12 -13.59 -10.83
C PRO A 64 10.21 -13.27 -9.34
N TYR A 65 11.09 -13.95 -8.59
CA TYR A 65 11.32 -13.62 -7.18
C TYR A 65 11.85 -12.19 -6.99
N THR A 66 12.82 -11.76 -7.79
CA THR A 66 13.35 -10.39 -7.74
C THR A 66 12.27 -9.36 -8.07
N MET A 67 11.43 -9.64 -9.07
CA MET A 67 10.29 -8.78 -9.44
C MET A 67 9.28 -8.65 -8.30
N VAL A 68 8.96 -9.74 -7.60
CA VAL A 68 8.07 -9.70 -6.43
C VAL A 68 8.68 -8.89 -5.29
N VAL A 69 9.96 -9.12 -4.95
CA VAL A 69 10.66 -8.37 -3.89
C VAL A 69 10.68 -6.88 -4.22
N ALA A 70 10.99 -6.53 -5.46
CA ALA A 70 10.96 -5.15 -5.94
C ALA A 70 9.56 -4.54 -5.84
N ALA A 71 8.55 -5.18 -6.44
CA ALA A 71 7.18 -4.67 -6.48
C ALA A 71 6.61 -4.43 -5.08
N VAL A 72 6.75 -5.41 -4.17
CA VAL A 72 6.30 -5.28 -2.78
C VAL A 72 7.10 -4.23 -2.03
N GLY A 73 8.43 -4.20 -2.18
CA GLY A 73 9.30 -3.22 -1.54
C GLY A 73 8.97 -1.78 -1.95
N PHE A 74 8.85 -1.51 -3.25
CA PHE A 74 8.45 -0.20 -3.77
C PHE A 74 7.02 0.18 -3.37
N PHE A 75 6.08 -0.76 -3.40
CA PHE A 75 4.72 -0.53 -2.92
C PHE A 75 4.72 -0.09 -1.45
N VAL A 76 5.45 -0.81 -0.59
CA VAL A 76 5.61 -0.46 0.84
C VAL A 76 6.27 0.92 0.99
N ALA A 77 7.27 1.25 0.18
CA ALA A 77 7.95 2.55 0.23
C ALA A 77 7.03 3.74 -0.11
N ILE A 78 6.10 3.54 -1.06
CA ILE A 78 5.15 4.57 -1.54
C ILE A 78 3.92 4.68 -0.63
N THR A 79 3.52 3.59 0.03
CA THR A 79 2.29 3.52 0.82
C THR A 79 2.30 4.60 1.92
N PRO A 80 1.29 5.51 1.94
CA PRO A 80 1.22 6.55 2.96
C PRO A 80 1.03 5.90 4.34
N ARG A 81 1.82 6.34 5.33
CA ARG A 81 1.55 5.99 6.74
C ARG A 81 0.20 6.60 7.11
N ARG A 82 -0.82 5.76 7.23
CA ARG A 82 -2.05 6.13 7.95
C ARG A 82 -1.65 6.23 9.41
N HIS A 83 -1.46 7.46 9.88
CA HIS A 83 -1.36 7.72 11.30
C HIS A 83 -2.78 7.83 11.81
N ASP A 84 -3.12 7.07 12.84
CA ASP A 84 -4.39 7.28 13.50
C ASP A 84 -4.42 8.69 14.11
N PRO A 85 -5.53 9.42 13.99
CA PRO A 85 -5.68 10.70 14.65
C PRO A 85 -5.49 10.49 16.15
N GLY A 86 -4.45 11.12 16.72
CA GLY A 86 -3.98 10.79 18.06
C GLY A 86 -2.49 10.49 18.15
N MET A 87 -1.88 9.93 17.11
CA MET A 87 -0.47 9.55 17.15
C MET A 87 0.43 10.63 16.58
N CYS A 88 1.63 10.77 17.14
CA CYS A 88 2.66 11.64 16.59
C CYS A 88 3.07 11.13 15.18
N PRO A 89 3.06 11.99 14.14
CA PRO A 89 3.37 11.58 12.76
C PRO A 89 4.85 11.22 12.55
N SER A 90 5.71 11.58 13.50
CA SER A 90 7.15 11.31 13.45
C SER A 90 7.48 9.96 14.10
N CYS A 91 7.19 9.82 15.40
CA CYS A 91 7.58 8.64 16.18
C CYS A 91 6.46 7.61 16.41
N GLY A 92 5.19 7.97 16.16
CA GLY A 92 4.04 7.11 16.45
C GLY A 92 3.64 7.06 17.93
N TYR A 93 4.18 7.94 18.78
CA TYR A 93 3.75 8.02 20.19
C TYR A 93 2.27 8.39 20.28
N ASP A 94 1.54 7.67 21.12
CA ASP A 94 0.12 7.91 21.35
C ASP A 94 -0.07 9.17 22.21
N MET A 95 -0.70 10.19 21.64
CA MET A 95 -0.99 11.44 22.33
C MET A 95 -2.39 11.43 22.96
N HIS A 96 -3.12 10.31 22.88
CA HIS A 96 -4.37 10.13 23.62
C HIS A 96 -4.05 10.04 25.11
N GLY A 97 -4.55 11.01 25.89
CA GLY A 97 -4.40 11.05 27.35
C GLY A 97 -3.49 12.14 27.88
N LEU A 98 -2.74 12.83 27.03
CA LEU A 98 -2.07 14.06 27.44
C LEU A 98 -3.09 15.20 27.60
N ALA A 99 -2.83 16.07 28.60
CA ALA A 99 -3.64 17.26 28.81
C ALA A 99 -3.52 18.20 27.60
N TYR A 100 -4.63 18.45 26.91
CA TYR A 100 -4.67 19.35 25.76
C TYR A 100 -4.48 20.81 26.18
N PRO A 101 -3.87 21.66 25.32
CA PRO A 101 -3.25 21.32 24.02
C PRO A 101 -1.80 20.80 24.15
N VAL A 102 -1.41 19.90 23.25
CA VAL A 102 -0.04 19.34 23.17
C VAL A 102 0.59 19.77 21.85
N ASP A 103 1.44 20.79 21.89
CA ASP A 103 2.07 21.35 20.69
C ASP A 103 3.33 20.57 20.26
N ARG A 104 3.89 19.74 21.14
CA ARG A 104 5.09 18.93 20.87
C ARG A 104 4.97 17.54 21.46
N CYS A 105 5.41 16.55 20.70
CA CYS A 105 5.49 15.17 21.18
C CYS A 105 6.54 15.04 22.31
N PRO A 106 6.20 14.44 23.47
CA PRO A 106 7.14 14.30 24.60
C PRO A 106 8.32 13.37 24.30
N GLU A 107 8.16 12.43 23.37
CA GLU A 107 9.21 11.48 22.99
C GLU A 107 10.22 12.08 22.00
N CYS A 108 9.72 12.67 20.90
CA CYS A 108 10.58 13.09 19.79
C CYS A 108 10.72 14.61 19.61
N GLY A 109 9.99 15.41 20.40
CA GLY A 109 9.99 16.87 20.32
C GLY A 109 9.39 17.46 19.04
N HIS A 110 8.89 16.62 18.12
CA HIS A 110 8.28 17.07 16.87
C HIS A 110 7.04 17.90 17.16
N GLY A 111 6.89 19.02 16.44
CA GLY A 111 5.70 19.85 16.50
C GLY A 111 4.49 19.04 16.05
N CYS A 112 3.54 18.83 16.95
CA CYS A 112 2.29 18.16 16.63
C CYS A 112 1.22 19.24 16.46
N GLU A 113 0.50 19.21 15.33
CA GLU A 113 -0.65 20.07 15.19
C GLU A 113 -1.70 19.65 16.24
N PRO A 114 -2.23 20.59 17.05
CA PRO A 114 -3.17 20.25 18.10
C PRO A 114 -4.38 19.58 17.44
N ILE A 115 -4.62 18.31 17.82
CA ILE A 115 -5.73 17.55 17.27
C ILE A 115 -7.00 18.29 17.67
N ARG A 116 -7.62 18.98 16.70
CA ARG A 116 -8.98 19.44 16.88
C ARG A 116 -9.82 18.18 17.03
N ARG A 117 -10.27 17.92 18.26
CA ARG A 117 -11.34 16.94 18.48
C ARG A 117 -12.53 17.43 17.69
N VAL A 118 -12.68 16.94 16.46
CA VAL A 118 -13.97 16.95 15.79
C VAL A 118 -14.79 16.01 16.64
N TYR A 119 -15.55 16.58 17.58
CA TYR A 119 -16.48 15.83 18.39
C TYR A 119 -17.34 15.03 17.44
N ARG A 120 -17.11 13.71 17.38
CA ARG A 120 -17.96 12.79 16.64
C ARG A 120 -19.01 12.38 17.65
N PRO A 121 -20.27 12.86 17.54
CA PRO A 121 -21.30 12.55 18.51
C PRO A 121 -21.39 11.03 18.65
N SER A 122 -21.44 10.56 19.90
CA SER A 122 -21.62 9.15 20.19
C SER A 122 -22.91 8.66 19.54
N GLY A 123 -23.02 7.38 19.17
CA GLY A 123 -24.19 6.86 18.47
C GLY A 123 -25.54 7.10 19.18
N ALA A 124 -25.51 7.37 20.49
CA ALA A 124 -26.68 7.76 21.28
C ALA A 124 -27.25 9.14 20.89
N GLU A 125 -26.39 10.09 20.48
CA GLU A 125 -26.78 11.43 19.98
C GLU A 125 -27.16 11.43 18.49
N ARG A 126 -27.06 10.28 17.80
CA ARG A 126 -27.51 10.13 16.40
C ARG A 126 -28.89 9.50 16.27
N ALA A 127 -29.63 9.36 17.36
CA ALA A 127 -31.02 8.87 17.31
C ALA A 127 -31.87 9.69 16.30
N ASP A 128 -31.55 10.97 16.17
CA ASP A 128 -32.24 11.97 15.36
C ASP A 128 -32.05 11.74 13.84
N LEU A 129 -30.94 11.10 13.45
CA LEU A 129 -30.61 10.87 12.03
C LEU A 129 -31.19 9.55 11.49
N ARG A 130 -31.89 8.76 12.31
CA ARG A 130 -32.41 7.45 11.90
C ARG A 130 -33.88 7.49 11.44
N SER A 131 -34.58 8.61 11.60
CA SER A 131 -36.03 8.66 11.30
C SER A 131 -36.35 9.01 9.84
N SER A 132 -35.43 9.61 9.08
CA SER A 132 -35.70 10.06 7.70
C SER A 132 -35.41 8.99 6.62
N ASP A 133 -34.54 8.02 6.88
CA ASP A 133 -34.17 7.01 5.86
C ASP A 133 -35.11 5.79 5.81
N VAL A 134 -36.00 5.62 6.80
CA VAL A 134 -36.98 4.52 6.78
C VAL A 134 -38.17 4.83 5.87
N ALA A 135 -38.39 6.10 5.49
CA ALA A 135 -39.50 6.49 4.63
C ALA A 135 -39.31 6.13 3.13
N VAL A 136 -38.09 5.79 2.68
CA VAL A 136 -37.82 5.49 1.26
C VAL A 136 -37.96 3.99 0.91
N LEU A 137 -38.02 3.10 1.89
CA LEU A 137 -38.17 1.65 1.66
C LEU A 137 -39.61 1.14 1.63
N SER A 138 -40.60 2.04 1.76
CA SER A 138 -42.03 1.71 1.67
C SER A 138 -42.66 2.21 0.36
N ALA A 139 -41.91 2.22 -0.74
CA ALA A 139 -42.50 2.33 -2.07
C ALA A 139 -42.90 0.92 -2.55
N PRO A 140 -44.18 0.67 -2.81
CA PRO A 140 -44.68 -0.65 -3.20
C PRO A 140 -44.18 -1.05 -4.59
N SER A 141 -43.84 -2.33 -4.70
CA SER A 141 -43.66 -3.07 -5.95
C SER A 141 -44.76 -2.74 -6.94
N ALA A 142 -44.41 -2.03 -8.01
CA ALA A 142 -45.27 -1.88 -9.18
C ALA A 142 -44.45 -2.20 -10.44
N GLU A 143 -44.77 -3.39 -10.96
CA GLU A 143 -44.84 -3.70 -12.39
C GLU A 143 -43.53 -4.05 -13.13
N ALA A 144 -43.36 -5.36 -13.24
CA ALA A 144 -42.74 -6.01 -14.37
C ALA A 144 -43.39 -5.55 -15.69
N GLY A 145 -42.57 -5.04 -16.61
CA GLY A 145 -42.88 -4.90 -18.03
C GLY A 145 -41.77 -5.56 -18.85
N PRO A 146 -42.07 -6.46 -19.80
CA PRO A 146 -41.08 -7.08 -20.67
C PRO A 146 -40.80 -6.23 -21.92
N ALA A 147 -39.58 -6.40 -22.44
CA ALA A 147 -39.16 -6.32 -23.86
C ALA A 147 -39.51 -5.08 -24.70
N GLU A 148 -38.50 -4.33 -25.14
CA GLU A 148 -38.38 -3.81 -26.52
C GLU A 148 -36.96 -3.25 -26.70
N GLU A 149 -36.06 -3.92 -27.43
CA GLU A 149 -35.84 -3.81 -28.89
C GLU A 149 -35.07 -2.53 -29.31
N ASP A 150 -33.85 -2.78 -29.81
CA ASP A 150 -33.32 -2.21 -31.04
C ASP A 150 -33.18 -0.68 -31.18
N HIS A 151 -31.95 -0.17 -31.06
CA HIS A 151 -31.46 0.72 -32.12
C HIS A 151 -29.95 0.85 -32.21
N ALA A 152 -29.43 0.31 -33.31
CA ALA A 152 -28.17 0.69 -33.93
C ALA A 152 -28.13 2.18 -34.30
N ARG A 153 -27.00 2.86 -34.05
CA ARG A 153 -26.41 3.90 -34.91
C ARG A 153 -25.01 4.27 -34.40
N ASN A 154 -23.95 3.76 -35.02
CA ASN A 154 -23.23 4.41 -36.12
C ASN A 154 -22.98 5.92 -35.92
N HIS A 155 -21.73 6.29 -35.61
CA HIS A 155 -21.03 7.34 -36.36
C HIS A 155 -19.50 7.29 -36.11
N PRO A 156 -18.69 7.06 -37.15
CA PRO A 156 -17.29 7.48 -37.17
C PRO A 156 -17.21 8.92 -37.70
N GLN A 157 -16.47 9.79 -37.03
CA GLN A 157 -16.00 11.05 -37.63
C GLN A 157 -14.48 11.06 -37.69
N LYS A 158 -13.99 10.93 -38.93
CA LYS A 158 -12.67 11.33 -39.38
C LYS A 158 -12.51 12.84 -39.19
N HIS A 159 -11.33 13.29 -38.79
CA HIS A 159 -10.82 14.58 -39.24
C HIS A 159 -9.33 14.51 -39.56
N PRO A 160 -8.92 14.94 -40.76
CA PRO A 160 -7.53 15.20 -41.13
C PRO A 160 -7.17 16.68 -40.95
N ALA A 161 -5.90 16.93 -40.61
CA ALA A 161 -5.09 18.02 -41.15
C ALA A 161 -3.61 17.65 -40.95
#